data_AF-A0A2W2AVH8-F1
#
_entry.id   AF-A0A2W2AVH8-F1
#
_cell.length_a   1.000
_cell.length_b   1.000
_cell.length_c   1.000
_cell.angle_alpha   90.00
_cell.angle_beta   90.00
_cell.angle_gamma   90.00
#
_symmetry.space_group_name_H-M   'P 1'
#
loop_
_entity.id
_entity.type
_entity.pdbx_description
1 polymer ?
#
loop_
_entity_poly.entity_id
_entity_poly.type
_entity_poly.pdbx_seq_one_letter_code
_entity_poly.pdbx_strand_id
1 'polypeptide(L)'
;MADPSLQPDRPPSDRAPSGGATRSRADVQRWRRYLADERAEAAVYRNLATRRSGEEREILTALAEAEGRHEQHWRDLLGDDVGRPLAGSLRTRVLAALAKRFGSVFVLALMQRAEDRSPYADDADATATMAADERIHGEVVRGLANRGRMRLSGTFRAAVFGANDGLVSNLALIIGISASGADRHFVLLSGIAGLLAGALSMGAGEYVSVRSQRELLEASAPHPEAQHAVADLDVDVNELALVYRARGMSEDEAAAHADEVIASLLVAPTTGGVPVVRSRSALPRPGVTEDGDDHEAIGTGTSAALSSFCFFASGAVIPVLPYLFGLEGWPAIGLAAALVGLALLGTGAVVGVLSGASPLRRALRQLGIGFGAAAVTYLLGLLFGTSTG
;
A
#
# COMPACT_ATOMS: atom_id res chain seq x y z
N MET A 1 -32.11 58.60 -16.43
CA MET A 1 -32.43 58.05 -17.76
C MET A 1 -31.67 56.73 -17.83
N ALA A 2 -32.35 55.63 -17.52
CA ALA A 2 -31.74 54.30 -17.33
C ALA A 2 -32.13 53.39 -18.49
N ASP A 3 -31.13 52.74 -19.06
CA ASP A 3 -31.20 51.83 -20.21
C ASP A 3 -31.75 50.45 -19.77
N PRO A 4 -32.83 49.92 -20.38
CA PRO A 4 -33.48 48.67 -19.94
C PRO A 4 -32.99 47.40 -20.66
N SER A 5 -31.75 47.34 -21.18
CA SER A 5 -31.30 46.25 -22.07
C SER A 5 -30.28 45.25 -21.49
N LEU A 6 -30.39 44.86 -20.21
CA LEU A 6 -29.58 43.77 -19.64
C LEU A 6 -30.45 42.72 -18.92
N GLN A 7 -30.84 41.67 -19.64
CA GLN A 7 -31.28 40.39 -19.05
C GLN A 7 -30.06 39.48 -18.88
N PRO A 8 -29.91 38.76 -17.74
CA PRO A 8 -28.85 37.77 -17.59
C PRO A 8 -29.13 36.54 -18.46
N ASP A 9 -28.09 36.07 -19.15
CA ASP A 9 -28.10 34.85 -19.98
C ASP A 9 -28.68 33.66 -19.21
N ARG A 10 -29.71 33.03 -19.79
CA ARG A 10 -30.20 31.72 -19.31
C ARG A 10 -29.14 30.66 -19.64
N PRO A 11 -28.87 29.71 -18.74
CA PRO A 11 -28.07 28.53 -19.09
C PRO A 11 -28.74 27.75 -20.22
N PRO A 12 -27.98 27.05 -21.07
CA PRO A 12 -28.55 26.27 -22.16
C PRO A 12 -29.52 25.25 -21.58
N SER A 13 -30.78 25.32 -22.02
CA SER A 13 -31.79 24.33 -21.68
C SER A 13 -31.31 22.96 -22.13
N ASP A 14 -31.21 22.01 -21.21
CA ASP A 14 -31.07 20.59 -21.52
C ASP A 14 -32.10 20.24 -22.59
N ARG A 15 -31.61 19.89 -23.79
CA ARG A 15 -32.45 19.25 -24.79
C ARG A 15 -32.92 17.94 -24.19
N ALA A 16 -34.19 17.90 -23.80
CA ALA A 16 -34.88 16.63 -23.56
C ALA A 16 -34.62 15.73 -24.79
N PRO A 17 -34.17 14.47 -24.60
CA PRO A 17 -33.90 13.58 -25.71
C PRO A 17 -35.18 13.40 -26.49
N SER A 18 -35.14 13.83 -27.74
CA SER A 18 -36.22 13.69 -28.71
C SER A 18 -36.21 12.26 -29.23
N GLY A 19 -37.36 11.57 -29.12
CA GLY A 19 -37.69 10.44 -29.97
C GLY A 19 -37.39 9.05 -29.41
N GLY A 20 -38.45 8.44 -28.88
CA GLY A 20 -38.73 6.99 -28.78
C GLY A 20 -37.87 6.02 -29.60
N ALA A 21 -36.67 5.72 -29.12
CA ALA A 21 -36.04 4.44 -29.38
C ALA A 21 -36.70 3.40 -28.45
N THR A 22 -37.42 2.43 -29.02
CA THR A 22 -37.94 1.30 -28.25
C THR A 22 -36.77 0.56 -27.59
N ARG A 23 -36.69 0.67 -26.25
CA ARG A 23 -35.67 0.04 -25.40
C ARG A 23 -35.58 -1.46 -25.74
N SER A 24 -34.41 -1.94 -26.14
CA SER A 24 -34.25 -3.37 -26.45
C SER A 24 -34.11 -4.18 -25.16
N ARG A 25 -34.41 -5.49 -25.20
CA ARG A 25 -34.14 -6.40 -24.07
C ARG A 25 -32.66 -6.42 -23.67
N ALA A 26 -31.76 -6.20 -24.63
CA ALA A 26 -30.33 -6.14 -24.37
C ALA A 26 -29.96 -4.89 -23.56
N ASP A 27 -30.60 -3.75 -23.85
CA ASP A 27 -30.40 -2.50 -23.10
C ASP A 27 -30.90 -2.63 -21.66
N VAL A 28 -32.11 -3.17 -21.48
CA VAL A 28 -32.66 -3.46 -20.14
C VAL A 28 -31.73 -4.38 -19.35
N GLN A 29 -31.21 -5.44 -19.98
CA GLN A 29 -30.29 -6.35 -19.30
C GLN A 29 -28.94 -5.70 -18.98
N ARG A 30 -28.43 -4.81 -19.85
CA ARG A 30 -27.21 -4.02 -19.63
C ARG A 30 -27.39 -3.06 -18.47
N TRP A 31 -28.42 -2.23 -18.47
CA TRP A 31 -28.70 -1.27 -17.40
C TRP A 31 -28.97 -1.95 -16.05
N ARG A 32 -29.62 -3.12 -16.03
CA ARG A 32 -29.78 -3.89 -14.79
C ARG A 32 -28.46 -4.41 -14.22
N ARG A 33 -27.45 -4.66 -15.05
CA ARG A 33 -26.10 -5.01 -14.59
C ARG A 33 -25.39 -3.78 -14.04
N TYR A 34 -25.43 -2.65 -14.75
CA TYR A 34 -24.88 -1.39 -14.22
C TYR A 34 -25.50 -1.02 -12.88
N LEU A 35 -26.83 -1.03 -12.78
CA LEU A 35 -27.52 -0.81 -11.51
C LEU A 35 -27.06 -1.77 -10.39
N ALA A 36 -26.76 -3.03 -10.72
CA ALA A 36 -26.28 -4.00 -9.72
C ALA A 36 -24.82 -3.74 -9.32
N ASP A 37 -23.99 -3.26 -10.25
CA ASP A 37 -22.59 -2.92 -10.00
C ASP A 37 -22.50 -1.61 -9.16
N GLU A 38 -23.25 -0.56 -9.51
CA GLU A 38 -23.38 0.69 -8.74
C GLU A 38 -23.76 0.44 -7.27
N ARG A 39 -24.79 -0.39 -7.06
CA ARG A 39 -25.24 -0.79 -5.73
C ARG A 39 -24.15 -1.50 -4.94
N ALA A 40 -23.37 -2.34 -5.62
CA ALA A 40 -22.32 -3.12 -5.00
C ALA A 40 -21.12 -2.23 -4.64
N GLU A 41 -20.73 -1.29 -5.50
CA GLU A 41 -19.67 -0.31 -5.25
C GLU A 41 -20.04 0.65 -4.11
N ALA A 42 -21.25 1.23 -4.14
CA ALA A 42 -21.78 2.04 -3.04
C ALA A 42 -21.77 1.29 -1.70
N ALA A 43 -22.10 0.00 -1.70
CA ALA A 43 -22.04 -0.84 -0.50
C ALA A 43 -20.62 -1.08 0.00
N VAL A 44 -19.64 -1.23 -0.90
CA VAL A 44 -18.23 -1.37 -0.54
C VAL A 44 -17.70 -0.07 0.06
N TYR A 45 -17.97 1.08 -0.56
CA TYR A 45 -17.58 2.39 -0.02
C TYR A 45 -18.18 2.65 1.37
N ARG A 46 -19.48 2.39 1.57
CA ARG A 46 -20.12 2.46 2.89
C ARG A 46 -19.47 1.54 3.92
N ASN A 47 -19.13 0.30 3.53
CA ASN A 47 -18.49 -0.64 4.44
C ASN A 47 -17.06 -0.21 4.82
N LEU A 48 -16.33 0.42 3.91
CA LEU A 48 -15.02 0.98 4.21
C LEU A 48 -15.15 2.20 5.14
N ALA A 49 -16.12 3.07 4.88
CA ALA A 49 -16.35 4.28 5.67
C ALA A 49 -16.64 3.97 7.15
N THR A 50 -17.35 2.88 7.47
CA THR A 50 -17.62 2.48 8.87
C THR A 50 -16.38 2.05 9.64
N ARG A 51 -15.29 1.71 8.95
CA ARG A 51 -14.00 1.28 9.52
C ARG A 51 -12.94 2.40 9.48
N ARG A 52 -13.36 3.65 9.24
CA ARG A 52 -12.49 4.82 9.04
C ARG A 52 -12.99 5.99 9.91
N SER A 53 -12.11 6.96 10.12
CA SER A 53 -12.40 8.19 10.86
C SER A 53 -11.83 9.40 10.13
N GLY A 54 -12.33 10.60 10.47
CA GLY A 54 -11.92 11.87 9.88
C GLY A 54 -12.12 11.94 8.37
N GLU A 55 -11.20 12.61 7.70
CA GLU A 55 -11.20 12.88 6.25
C GLU A 55 -11.41 11.63 5.39
N GLU A 56 -10.77 10.49 5.72
CA GLU A 56 -10.93 9.25 4.93
C GLU A 56 -12.37 8.72 4.94
N ARG A 57 -13.08 8.85 6.08
CA ARG A 57 -14.48 8.44 6.19
C ARG A 57 -15.38 9.36 5.38
N GLU A 58 -15.12 10.66 5.41
CA GLU A 58 -15.88 11.66 4.66
C GLU A 58 -15.75 11.43 3.16
N ILE A 59 -14.53 11.23 2.65
CA ILE A 59 -14.27 10.92 1.24
C ILE A 59 -15.00 9.64 0.81
N LEU A 60 -14.91 8.57 1.59
CA LEU A 60 -15.58 7.30 1.27
C LEU A 60 -17.11 7.40 1.32
N THR A 61 -17.64 8.25 2.20
CA THR A 61 -19.09 8.50 2.27
C THR A 61 -19.55 9.29 1.05
N ALA A 62 -18.80 10.32 0.65
CA ALA A 62 -19.08 11.11 -0.55
C ALA A 62 -19.03 10.26 -1.84
N LEU A 63 -18.06 9.33 -1.95
CA LEU A 63 -18.02 8.36 -3.05
C LEU A 63 -19.28 7.46 -3.06
N ALA A 64 -19.68 6.94 -1.89
CA ALA A 64 -20.89 6.11 -1.81
C ALA A 64 -22.18 6.88 -2.17
N GLU A 65 -22.23 8.18 -1.90
CA GLU A 65 -23.34 9.06 -2.30
C GLU A 65 -23.31 9.35 -3.80
N ALA A 66 -22.12 9.47 -4.40
CA ALA A 66 -21.95 9.62 -5.84
C ALA A 66 -22.46 8.40 -6.61
N GLU A 67 -22.10 7.18 -6.20
CA GLU A 67 -22.66 5.95 -6.79
C GLU A 67 -24.18 5.85 -6.57
N GLY A 68 -24.71 6.47 -5.51
CA GLY A 68 -26.15 6.59 -5.30
C GLY A 68 -26.84 7.40 -6.41
N ARG A 69 -26.18 8.44 -6.95
CA ARG A 69 -26.68 9.22 -8.09
C ARG A 69 -26.63 8.43 -9.39
N HIS A 70 -25.56 7.67 -9.60
CA HIS A 70 -25.43 6.77 -10.75
C HIS A 70 -26.50 5.67 -10.72
N GLU A 71 -26.73 5.08 -9.55
CA GLU A 71 -27.82 4.13 -9.32
C GLU A 71 -29.18 4.75 -9.70
N GLN A 72 -29.43 6.01 -9.33
CA GLN A 72 -30.70 6.67 -9.65
C GLN A 72 -30.86 6.88 -11.15
N HIS A 73 -29.81 7.29 -11.87
CA HIS A 73 -29.83 7.40 -13.34
C HIS A 73 -30.28 6.09 -14.01
N TRP A 74 -29.69 4.96 -13.62
CA TRP A 74 -30.07 3.66 -14.20
C TRP A 74 -31.48 3.22 -13.80
N ARG A 75 -31.95 3.56 -12.60
CA ARG A 75 -33.34 3.31 -12.20
C ARG A 75 -34.32 4.12 -13.04
N ASP A 76 -34.01 5.38 -13.34
CA ASP A 76 -34.86 6.25 -14.14
C ASP A 76 -34.95 5.75 -15.60
N LEU A 77 -33.84 5.25 -16.16
CA LEU A 77 -33.81 4.58 -17.45
C LEU A 77 -34.59 3.26 -17.45
N LEU A 78 -34.53 2.48 -16.37
CA LEU A 78 -35.23 1.20 -16.25
C LEU A 78 -36.73 1.34 -15.98
N GLY A 79 -37.17 2.34 -15.21
CA GLY A 79 -38.57 2.50 -14.80
C GLY A 79 -39.11 1.22 -14.14
N ASP A 80 -40.22 0.69 -14.67
CA ASP A 80 -40.85 -0.54 -14.15
C ASP A 80 -40.03 -1.82 -14.42
N ASP A 81 -39.05 -1.77 -15.33
CA ASP A 81 -38.24 -2.93 -15.75
C ASP A 81 -37.07 -3.26 -14.81
N VAL A 82 -36.90 -2.52 -13.70
CA VAL A 82 -35.86 -2.79 -12.69
C VAL A 82 -35.89 -4.26 -12.23
N GLY A 83 -37.10 -4.80 -12.03
CA GLY A 83 -37.32 -6.18 -11.64
C GLY A 83 -36.60 -6.59 -10.36
N ARG A 84 -36.31 -7.89 -10.20
CA ARG A 84 -35.55 -8.39 -9.05
C ARG A 84 -34.08 -7.95 -9.10
N PRO A 85 -33.45 -7.63 -7.95
CA PRO A 85 -32.03 -7.30 -7.89
C PRO A 85 -31.18 -8.41 -8.52
N LEU A 86 -30.33 -8.04 -9.49
CA LEU A 86 -29.30 -8.94 -9.98
C LEU A 86 -28.14 -8.95 -8.99
N ALA A 87 -27.45 -10.09 -8.91
CA ALA A 87 -26.14 -10.11 -8.28
C ALA A 87 -25.17 -9.33 -9.18
N GLY A 88 -24.42 -8.39 -8.60
CA GLY A 88 -23.34 -7.70 -9.31
C GLY A 88 -22.31 -8.70 -9.85
N SER A 89 -21.41 -8.21 -10.71
CA SER A 89 -20.44 -9.06 -11.40
C SER A 89 -19.67 -9.99 -10.43
N LEU A 90 -19.24 -11.16 -10.90
CA LEU A 90 -18.45 -12.09 -10.07
C LEU A 90 -17.22 -11.41 -9.47
N ARG A 91 -16.62 -10.48 -10.22
CA ARG A 91 -15.53 -9.63 -9.77
C ARG A 91 -15.96 -8.76 -8.58
N THR A 92 -17.04 -7.99 -8.70
CA THR A 92 -17.55 -7.11 -7.65
C THR A 92 -17.94 -7.88 -6.39
N ARG A 93 -18.44 -9.11 -6.55
CA ARG A 93 -18.71 -10.02 -5.41
C ARG A 93 -17.43 -10.50 -4.72
N VAL A 94 -16.39 -10.83 -5.49
CA VAL A 94 -15.07 -11.16 -4.95
C VAL A 94 -14.47 -9.95 -4.25
N LEU A 95 -14.57 -8.74 -4.82
CA LEU A 95 -14.18 -7.48 -4.19
C LEU A 95 -14.85 -7.30 -2.83
N ALA A 96 -16.18 -7.41 -2.79
CA ALA A 96 -16.96 -7.26 -1.57
C ALA A 96 -16.63 -8.33 -0.51
N ALA A 97 -16.38 -9.57 -0.93
CA ALA A 97 -15.96 -10.64 -0.03
C ALA A 97 -14.55 -10.41 0.54
N LEU A 98 -13.63 -9.95 -0.29
CA LEU A 98 -12.28 -9.56 0.12
C LEU A 98 -12.34 -8.33 1.05
N ALA A 99 -13.19 -7.35 0.77
CA ALA A 99 -13.38 -6.17 1.61
C ALA A 99 -13.85 -6.47 3.02
N LYS A 100 -14.68 -7.50 3.15
CA LYS A 100 -15.13 -7.96 4.47
C LYS A 100 -14.00 -8.60 5.28
N ARG A 101 -13.01 -9.22 4.64
CA ARG A 101 -11.98 -10.07 5.28
C ARG A 101 -10.58 -9.45 5.34
N PHE A 102 -10.22 -8.55 4.43
CA PHE A 102 -8.88 -7.96 4.31
C PHE A 102 -8.90 -6.45 4.62
N GLY A 103 -7.74 -5.91 5.01
CA GLY A 103 -7.59 -4.50 5.37
C GLY A 103 -7.95 -3.53 4.24
N SER A 104 -8.35 -2.30 4.58
CA SER A 104 -8.89 -1.29 3.65
C SER A 104 -7.98 -1.00 2.44
N VAL A 105 -6.66 -1.08 2.61
CA VAL A 105 -5.70 -0.83 1.52
C VAL A 105 -5.82 -1.85 0.39
N PHE A 106 -6.09 -3.12 0.71
CA PHE A 106 -6.29 -4.16 -0.30
C PHE A 106 -7.57 -3.91 -1.09
N VAL A 107 -8.61 -3.44 -0.42
CA VAL A 107 -9.91 -3.15 -1.03
C VAL A 107 -9.77 -1.98 -1.98
N LEU A 108 -9.21 -0.87 -1.50
CA LEU A 108 -9.00 0.33 -2.30
C LEU A 108 -8.12 0.06 -3.51
N ALA A 109 -7.04 -0.71 -3.36
CA ALA A 109 -6.19 -1.07 -4.50
C ALA A 109 -6.89 -1.95 -5.54
N LEU A 110 -7.82 -2.81 -5.10
CA LEU A 110 -8.57 -3.68 -5.99
C LEU A 110 -9.76 -2.96 -6.66
N MET A 111 -10.35 -1.99 -5.96
CA MET A 111 -11.34 -1.04 -6.49
C MET A 111 -10.74 -0.11 -7.52
N GLN A 112 -9.56 0.45 -7.29
CA GLN A 112 -8.85 1.28 -8.27
C GLN A 112 -8.77 0.59 -9.66
N ARG A 113 -8.48 -0.71 -9.66
CA ARG A 113 -8.42 -1.50 -10.90
C ARG A 113 -9.79 -1.74 -11.53
N ALA A 114 -10.87 -1.70 -10.75
CA ALA A 114 -12.24 -1.83 -11.22
C ALA A 114 -12.68 -0.56 -11.96
N GLU A 115 -12.47 0.59 -11.34
CA GLU A 115 -12.73 1.94 -11.87
C GLU A 115 -11.99 2.18 -13.21
N ASP A 116 -10.72 1.76 -13.31
CA ASP A 116 -9.90 1.84 -14.55
C ASP A 116 -10.52 1.12 -15.77
N ARG A 117 -11.61 0.37 -15.60
CA ARG A 117 -12.25 -0.46 -16.62
C ARG A 117 -13.73 -0.16 -16.81
N SER A 118 -14.22 0.97 -16.29
CA SER A 118 -15.63 1.35 -16.46
C SER A 118 -15.97 1.58 -17.94
N PRO A 119 -17.07 0.99 -18.44
CA PRO A 119 -17.49 1.13 -19.83
C PRO A 119 -18.19 2.46 -20.13
N TYR A 120 -18.43 3.32 -19.14
CA TYR A 120 -19.25 4.54 -19.29
C TYR A 120 -18.71 5.56 -20.28
N ALA A 121 -17.39 5.57 -20.53
CA ALA A 121 -16.81 6.47 -21.53
C ALA A 121 -17.28 6.14 -22.96
N ASP A 122 -17.62 4.87 -23.22
CA ASP A 122 -18.00 4.36 -24.55
C ASP A 122 -19.49 4.00 -24.65
N ASP A 123 -20.28 4.20 -23.57
CA ASP A 123 -21.71 3.85 -23.53
C ASP A 123 -22.59 5.06 -23.86
N ALA A 124 -23.48 4.90 -24.83
CA ALA A 124 -24.36 5.98 -25.30
C ALA A 124 -25.46 6.36 -24.29
N ASP A 125 -25.79 5.48 -23.33
CA ASP A 125 -26.80 5.74 -22.31
C ASP A 125 -26.20 6.28 -21.00
N ALA A 126 -24.87 6.34 -20.89
CA ALA A 126 -24.18 6.98 -19.80
C ALA A 126 -24.05 8.49 -20.07
N THR A 127 -24.29 9.31 -19.05
CA THR A 127 -24.12 10.76 -19.20
C THR A 127 -22.64 11.14 -19.22
N ALA A 128 -22.30 12.26 -19.89
CA ALA A 128 -20.95 12.80 -19.86
C ALA A 128 -20.47 13.11 -18.43
N THR A 129 -21.40 13.50 -17.55
CA THR A 129 -21.12 13.72 -16.12
C THR A 129 -20.75 12.43 -15.41
N MET A 130 -21.50 11.33 -15.62
CA MET A 130 -21.15 10.02 -15.04
C MET A 130 -19.78 9.53 -15.50
N ALA A 131 -19.48 9.67 -16.80
CA ALA A 131 -18.18 9.30 -17.34
C ALA A 131 -17.03 10.17 -16.78
N ALA A 132 -17.32 11.41 -16.36
CA ALA A 132 -16.36 12.29 -15.69
C ALA A 132 -16.22 11.94 -14.20
N ASP A 133 -17.33 11.75 -13.49
CA ASP A 133 -17.38 11.35 -12.07
C ASP A 133 -16.56 10.07 -11.86
N GLU A 134 -16.74 9.05 -12.70
CA GLU A 134 -15.99 7.78 -12.64
C GLU A 134 -14.46 7.97 -12.74
N ARG A 135 -13.99 8.86 -13.62
CA ARG A 135 -12.54 9.13 -13.74
C ARG A 135 -12.01 9.78 -12.47
N ILE A 136 -12.78 10.68 -11.88
CA ILE A 136 -12.42 11.33 -10.62
C ILE A 136 -12.50 10.33 -9.46
N HIS A 137 -13.50 9.44 -9.42
CA HIS A 137 -13.58 8.34 -8.46
C HIS A 137 -12.32 7.49 -8.49
N GLY A 138 -11.88 7.07 -9.68
CA GLY A 138 -10.64 6.35 -9.89
C GLY A 138 -9.41 7.04 -9.27
N GLU A 139 -9.26 8.35 -9.48
CA GLU A 139 -8.14 9.14 -8.91
C GLU A 139 -8.24 9.30 -7.39
N VAL A 140 -9.44 9.52 -6.85
CA VAL A 140 -9.65 9.59 -5.39
C VAL A 140 -9.31 8.25 -4.73
N VAL A 141 -9.79 7.14 -5.28
CA VAL A 141 -9.48 5.79 -4.80
C VAL A 141 -7.99 5.49 -4.90
N ARG A 142 -7.34 5.90 -5.99
CA ARG A 142 -5.89 5.81 -6.17
C ARG A 142 -5.15 6.60 -5.08
N GLY A 143 -5.60 7.82 -4.78
CA GLY A 143 -5.07 8.66 -3.71
C GLY A 143 -5.18 7.99 -2.33
N LEU A 144 -6.36 7.48 -1.98
CA LEU A 144 -6.60 6.75 -0.73
C LEU A 144 -5.75 5.48 -0.64
N ALA A 145 -5.63 4.72 -1.73
CA ALA A 145 -4.79 3.53 -1.80
C ALA A 145 -3.30 3.86 -1.64
N ASN A 146 -2.82 4.94 -2.26
CA ASN A 146 -1.45 5.44 -2.11
C ASN A 146 -1.16 5.80 -0.65
N ARG A 147 -2.05 6.56 -0.01
CA ARG A 147 -1.94 6.96 1.41
C ARG A 147 -1.88 5.73 2.32
N GLY A 148 -2.73 4.73 2.05
CA GLY A 148 -2.73 3.44 2.74
C GLY A 148 -1.44 2.64 2.55
N ARG A 149 -0.87 2.62 1.34
CA ARG A 149 0.42 1.95 1.06
C ARG A 149 1.58 2.60 1.79
N MET A 150 1.63 3.93 1.85
CA MET A 150 2.68 4.65 2.55
C MET A 150 2.73 4.25 4.03
N ARG A 151 1.57 4.14 4.69
CA ARG A 151 1.45 3.65 6.08
C ARG A 151 1.88 2.20 6.27
N LEU A 152 1.79 1.36 5.23
CA LEU A 152 2.19 -0.05 5.28
C LEU A 152 3.66 -0.29 4.85
N SER A 153 4.32 0.69 4.22
CA SER A 153 5.43 0.43 3.30
C SER A 153 6.70 -0.14 3.94
N GLY A 154 7.01 0.17 5.20
CA GLY A 154 8.18 -0.35 5.90
C GLY A 154 8.00 -1.81 6.32
N THR A 155 7.13 -2.05 7.30
CA THR A 155 6.94 -3.36 7.95
C THR A 155 6.36 -4.42 7.03
N PHE A 156 5.41 -4.06 6.16
CA PHE A 156 4.79 -5.03 5.26
C PHE A 156 5.78 -5.55 4.20
N ARG A 157 6.60 -4.64 3.67
CA ARG A 157 7.61 -5.00 2.67
C ARG A 157 8.64 -5.94 3.27
N ALA A 158 9.16 -5.61 4.45
CA ALA A 158 10.10 -6.47 5.18
C ALA A 158 9.50 -7.86 5.50
N ALA A 159 8.26 -7.89 5.98
CA ALA A 159 7.54 -9.13 6.29
C ALA A 159 7.40 -10.06 5.08
N VAL A 160 6.92 -9.53 3.95
CA VAL A 160 6.73 -10.33 2.74
C VAL A 160 8.07 -10.79 2.16
N PHE A 161 9.09 -9.92 2.17
CA PHE A 161 10.42 -10.34 1.74
C PHE A 161 11.00 -11.43 2.63
N GLY A 162 10.87 -11.33 3.95
CA GLY A 162 11.36 -12.36 4.86
C GLY A 162 10.68 -13.70 4.66
N ALA A 163 9.35 -13.72 4.58
CA ALA A 163 8.61 -14.96 4.32
C ALA A 163 8.99 -15.57 2.96
N ASN A 164 9.12 -14.76 1.92
CA ASN A 164 9.51 -15.25 0.59
C ASN A 164 10.95 -15.76 0.55
N ASP A 165 11.87 -15.08 1.23
CA ASP A 165 13.26 -15.51 1.32
C ASP A 165 13.37 -16.85 2.06
N GLY A 166 12.67 -17.01 3.19
CA GLY A 166 12.58 -18.29 3.89
C GLY A 166 11.99 -19.42 3.05
N LEU A 167 10.90 -19.14 2.32
CA LEU A 167 10.27 -20.09 1.39
C LEU A 167 11.26 -20.58 0.32
N VAL A 168 11.95 -19.65 -0.35
CA VAL A 168 12.81 -19.95 -1.49
C VAL A 168 14.12 -20.58 -1.04
N SER A 169 14.81 -19.96 -0.09
CA SER A 169 16.13 -20.43 0.38
C SER A 169 16.05 -21.83 1.00
N ASN A 170 15.06 -22.09 1.86
CA ASN A 170 14.98 -23.37 2.55
C ASN A 170 14.42 -24.49 1.64
N LEU A 171 13.52 -24.17 0.71
CA LEU A 171 13.12 -25.12 -0.34
C LEU A 171 14.33 -25.52 -1.20
N ALA A 172 15.10 -24.53 -1.65
CA ALA A 172 16.26 -24.78 -2.49
C ALA A 172 17.30 -25.65 -1.78
N LEU A 173 17.57 -25.39 -0.49
CA LEU A 173 18.44 -26.21 0.35
C LEU A 173 17.96 -27.67 0.43
N ILE A 174 16.71 -27.87 0.84
CA ILE A 174 16.12 -29.20 1.05
C ILE A 174 16.07 -30.01 -0.25
N ILE A 175 15.70 -29.36 -1.36
CA ILE A 175 15.68 -30.01 -2.68
C ILE A 175 17.08 -30.40 -3.12
N GLY A 176 18.08 -29.53 -2.93
CA GLY A 176 19.47 -29.84 -3.28
C GLY A 176 20.02 -31.03 -2.50
N ILE A 177 19.77 -31.08 -1.20
CA ILE A 177 20.23 -32.19 -0.35
C ILE A 177 19.46 -33.48 -0.65
N SER A 178 18.17 -33.39 -0.94
CA SER A 178 17.38 -34.56 -1.34
C SER A 178 17.85 -35.12 -2.69
N ALA A 179 18.30 -34.25 -3.60
CA ALA A 179 18.83 -34.64 -4.90
C ALA A 179 20.18 -35.35 -4.82
N SER A 180 20.96 -35.13 -3.76
CA SER A 180 22.22 -35.85 -3.56
C SER A 180 22.03 -37.29 -3.06
N GLY A 181 20.78 -37.72 -2.82
CA GLY A 181 20.46 -39.04 -2.29
C GLY A 181 20.61 -39.16 -0.77
N ALA A 182 20.72 -38.03 -0.06
CA ALA A 182 20.79 -38.04 1.40
C ALA A 182 19.51 -38.60 2.03
N ASP A 183 19.64 -39.25 3.18
CA ASP A 183 18.52 -39.82 3.90
C ASP A 183 17.64 -38.73 4.55
N ARG A 184 16.41 -39.10 4.92
CA ARG A 184 15.41 -38.20 5.51
C ARG A 184 15.93 -37.44 6.74
N HIS A 185 16.71 -38.08 7.62
CA HIS A 185 17.21 -37.42 8.82
C HIS A 185 18.19 -36.31 8.47
N PHE A 186 19.07 -36.54 7.50
CA PHE A 186 20.01 -35.53 7.02
C PHE A 186 19.27 -34.35 6.37
N VAL A 187 18.29 -34.62 5.49
CA VAL A 187 17.47 -33.58 4.86
C VAL A 187 16.74 -32.73 5.90
N LEU A 188 16.11 -33.37 6.89
CA LEU A 188 15.39 -32.69 7.97
C LEU A 188 16.32 -31.83 8.83
N LEU A 189 17.47 -32.38 9.23
CA LEU A 189 18.45 -31.67 10.03
C LEU A 189 18.96 -30.43 9.29
N SER A 190 19.30 -30.57 8.00
CA SER A 190 19.74 -29.45 7.18
C SER A 190 18.65 -28.42 6.96
N GLY A 191 17.39 -28.83 6.75
CA GLY A 191 16.26 -27.91 6.62
C GLY A 191 15.98 -27.11 7.90
N ILE A 192 16.12 -27.72 9.07
CA ILE A 192 15.97 -27.03 10.38
C ILE A 192 17.17 -26.11 10.62
N ALA A 193 18.38 -26.57 10.32
CA ALA A 193 19.60 -25.75 10.46
C ALA A 193 19.56 -24.54 9.52
N GLY A 194 19.17 -24.73 8.26
CA GLY A 194 19.00 -23.67 7.27
C GLY A 194 17.92 -22.66 7.69
N LEU A 195 16.78 -23.14 8.20
CA LEU A 195 15.74 -22.29 8.77
C LEU A 195 16.29 -21.41 9.90
N LEU A 196 16.94 -22.01 10.91
CA LEU A 196 17.43 -21.28 12.08
C LEU A 196 18.55 -20.31 11.69
N ALA A 197 19.52 -20.76 10.89
CA ALA A 197 20.63 -19.93 10.44
C ALA A 197 20.14 -18.74 9.61
N GLY A 198 19.22 -18.98 8.68
CA GLY A 198 18.63 -17.93 7.85
C GLY A 198 17.78 -16.94 8.69
N ALA A 199 16.94 -17.44 9.59
CA ALA A 199 16.11 -16.58 10.44
C ALA A 199 16.95 -15.70 11.37
N LEU A 200 17.99 -16.26 12.00
CA LEU A 200 18.93 -15.52 12.84
C LEU A 200 19.70 -14.48 12.03
N SER A 201 20.20 -14.85 10.84
CA SER A 201 20.91 -13.93 9.95
C SER A 201 20.02 -12.77 9.51
N MET A 202 18.77 -13.05 9.14
CA MET A 202 17.82 -12.01 8.74
C MET A 202 17.44 -11.10 9.90
N GLY A 203 17.18 -11.66 11.08
CA GLY A 203 16.91 -10.86 12.29
C GLY A 203 18.09 -9.97 12.68
N ALA A 204 19.31 -10.51 12.68
CA ALA A 204 20.53 -9.74 12.96
C ALA A 204 20.76 -8.64 11.91
N GLY A 205 20.55 -8.95 10.63
CA GLY A 205 20.66 -7.98 9.54
C GLY A 205 19.69 -6.81 9.69
N GLU A 206 18.43 -7.10 10.06
CA GLU A 206 17.44 -6.06 10.30
C GLU A 206 17.77 -5.21 11.54
N TYR A 207 18.22 -5.84 12.64
CA TYR A 207 18.68 -5.12 13.83
C TYR A 207 19.77 -4.10 13.50
N VAL A 208 20.81 -4.56 12.79
CA VAL A 208 21.95 -3.73 12.39
C VAL A 208 21.48 -2.64 11.43
N SER A 209 20.60 -2.95 10.47
CA SER A 209 20.07 -1.96 9.53
C SER A 209 19.33 -0.83 10.23
N VAL A 210 18.41 -1.16 11.14
CA VAL A 210 17.66 -0.16 11.93
C VAL A 210 18.59 0.64 12.83
N ARG A 211 19.55 -0.03 13.49
CA ARG A 211 20.52 0.63 14.37
C ARG A 211 21.37 1.64 13.59
N SER A 212 21.91 1.25 12.44
CA SER A 212 22.71 2.14 11.59
C SER A 212 21.88 3.29 11.02
N GLN A 213 20.63 3.07 10.61
CA GLN A 213 19.73 4.16 10.19
C GLN A 213 19.54 5.19 11.30
N ARG A 214 19.33 4.73 12.54
CA ARG A 214 19.20 5.61 13.70
C ARG A 214 20.49 6.37 13.99
N GLU A 215 21.65 5.71 13.96
CA GLU A 215 22.95 6.35 14.16
C GLU A 215 23.23 7.43 13.10
N LEU A 216 22.82 7.21 11.85
CA LEU A 216 22.92 8.23 10.79
C LEU A 216 22.00 9.43 11.03
N LEU A 217 20.79 9.20 11.52
CA LEU A 217 19.85 10.27 11.87
C LEU A 217 20.34 11.07 13.08
N GLU A 218 20.83 10.39 14.11
CA GLU A 218 21.44 11.01 15.30
C GLU A 218 22.67 11.85 14.92
N ALA A 219 23.52 11.35 14.01
CA ALA A 219 24.65 12.11 13.49
C ALA A 219 24.26 13.33 12.65
N SER A 220 23.06 13.33 12.07
CA SER A 220 22.53 14.43 11.26
C SER A 220 21.69 15.43 12.07
N ALA A 221 21.41 15.12 13.35
CA ALA A 221 20.62 15.97 14.22
C ALA A 221 21.42 17.24 14.60
N PRO A 222 20.77 18.42 14.66
CA PRO A 222 21.42 19.63 15.17
C PRO A 222 21.97 19.41 16.58
N HIS A 223 23.13 20.00 16.88
CA HIS A 223 23.70 19.93 18.22
C HIS A 223 22.65 20.45 19.25
N PRO A 224 22.43 19.76 20.40
CA PRO A 224 21.38 20.15 21.35
C PRO A 224 21.48 21.59 21.84
N GLU A 225 22.70 22.11 21.94
CA GLU A 225 22.98 23.49 22.34
C GLU A 225 22.78 24.51 21.20
N ALA A 226 22.72 24.07 19.95
CA ALA A 226 22.55 24.97 18.81
C ALA A 226 21.23 25.74 18.84
N GLN A 227 20.19 25.18 19.47
CA GLN A 227 18.89 25.87 19.65
C GLN A 227 18.96 26.98 20.71
N HIS A 228 19.75 26.78 21.76
CA HIS A 228 19.95 27.78 22.82
C HIS A 228 20.92 28.88 22.37
N ALA A 229 21.91 28.51 21.54
CA ALA A 229 22.88 29.44 20.99
C ALA A 229 22.23 30.52 20.11
N VAL A 230 21.07 30.28 19.49
CA VAL A 230 20.37 31.24 18.60
C VAL A 230 20.03 32.55 19.31
N ALA A 231 19.73 32.52 20.61
CA ALA A 231 19.39 33.71 21.38
C ALA A 231 20.61 34.59 21.74
N ASP A 232 21.81 33.99 21.77
CA ASP A 232 23.08 34.65 22.13
C ASP A 232 23.90 35.02 20.89
N LEU A 233 23.33 34.83 19.71
CA LEU A 233 23.99 34.81 18.42
C LEU A 233 23.92 36.23 17.82
N ASP A 234 25.07 36.89 17.65
CA ASP A 234 25.21 38.15 16.90
C ASP A 234 25.21 37.82 15.39
N VAL A 235 24.08 37.31 14.88
CA VAL A 235 23.99 36.71 13.54
C VAL A 235 23.62 37.75 12.52
N ASP A 236 24.45 37.90 11.51
CA ASP A 236 24.01 38.47 10.23
C ASP A 236 23.02 37.48 9.58
N VAL A 237 21.90 37.99 9.03
CA VAL A 237 20.86 37.20 8.31
C VAL A 237 21.50 36.22 7.32
N ASN A 238 22.62 36.62 6.72
CA ASN A 238 23.38 35.83 5.76
C ASN A 238 23.94 34.52 6.36
N GLU A 239 24.41 34.51 7.61
CA GLU A 239 25.00 33.31 8.24
C GLU A 239 23.94 32.26 8.61
N LEU A 240 22.77 32.69 9.08
CA LEU A 240 21.66 31.79 9.34
C LEU A 240 21.11 31.19 8.04
N ALA A 241 21.05 31.97 6.96
CA ALA A 241 20.72 31.47 5.63
C ALA A 241 21.74 30.42 5.15
N LEU A 242 23.04 30.57 5.43
CA LEU A 242 24.06 29.56 5.12
C LEU A 242 23.80 28.22 5.84
N VAL A 243 23.33 28.23 7.08
CA VAL A 243 22.95 26.99 7.80
C VAL A 243 21.80 26.27 7.11
N TYR A 244 20.79 27.00 6.66
CA TYR A 244 19.65 26.42 5.95
C TYR A 244 20.01 25.93 4.55
N ARG A 245 20.88 26.64 3.83
CA ARG A 245 21.47 26.17 2.56
C ARG A 245 22.27 24.88 2.75
N ALA A 246 23.10 24.82 3.80
CA ALA A 246 23.87 23.61 4.13
C ALA A 246 22.97 22.41 4.49
N ARG A 247 21.74 22.67 4.96
CA ARG A 247 20.69 21.66 5.20
C ARG A 247 19.85 21.33 3.96
N GLY A 248 20.19 21.90 2.80
CA GLY A 248 19.58 21.54 1.51
C GLY A 248 18.44 22.45 1.04
N MET A 249 18.17 23.58 1.71
CA MET A 249 17.22 24.57 1.19
C MET A 249 17.80 25.32 -0.01
N SER A 250 16.94 25.73 -0.94
CA SER A 250 17.35 26.65 -2.01
C SER A 250 17.72 28.02 -1.43
N GLU A 251 18.49 28.81 -2.18
CA GLU A 251 19.01 30.09 -1.70
C GLU A 251 17.89 31.06 -1.28
N ASP A 252 16.83 31.16 -2.08
CA ASP A 252 15.69 32.04 -1.80
C ASP A 252 14.87 31.56 -0.59
N GLU A 253 14.63 30.25 -0.46
CA GLU A 253 13.91 29.66 0.68
C GLU A 253 14.70 29.78 1.98
N ALA A 254 16.02 29.58 1.93
CA ALA A 254 16.89 29.69 3.08
C ALA A 254 16.95 31.12 3.63
N ALA A 255 17.01 32.12 2.74
CA ALA A 255 16.99 33.54 3.13
C ALA A 255 15.64 33.93 3.76
N ALA A 256 14.53 33.58 3.10
CA ALA A 256 13.19 33.88 3.61
C ALA A 256 12.92 33.21 4.98
N HIS A 257 13.40 31.99 5.18
CA HIS A 257 13.25 31.28 6.45
C HIS A 257 14.13 31.86 7.55
N ALA A 258 15.35 32.30 7.23
CA ALA A 258 16.21 33.00 8.17
C ALA A 258 15.57 34.32 8.66
N ASP A 259 14.99 35.10 7.75
CA ASP A 259 14.27 36.34 8.06
C ASP A 259 13.07 36.09 8.98
N GLU A 260 12.27 35.05 8.72
CA GLU A 260 11.12 34.67 9.54
C GLU A 260 11.52 34.31 10.98
N VAL A 261 12.58 33.51 11.14
CA VAL A 261 13.07 33.09 12.46
C VAL A 261 13.60 34.28 13.26
N ILE A 262 14.37 35.17 12.63
CA ILE A 262 14.87 36.39 13.28
C ILE A 262 13.73 37.34 13.67
N ALA A 263 12.76 37.55 12.77
CA ALA A 263 11.58 38.35 13.07
C ALA A 263 10.77 37.79 14.24
N SER A 264 10.67 36.46 14.35
CA SER A 264 9.97 35.80 15.47
C SER A 264 10.66 36.00 16.84
N LEU A 265 11.98 36.18 16.85
CA LEU A 265 12.77 36.44 18.06
C LEU A 265 12.70 37.92 18.49
N LEU A 266 12.65 38.85 17.53
CA LEU A 266 12.61 40.30 17.79
C LEU A 266 11.25 40.82 18.29
N VAL A 267 10.15 40.09 18.05
CA VAL A 267 8.77 40.53 18.37
C VAL A 267 8.34 40.19 19.82
N ALA A 268 9.16 39.51 20.63
CA ALA A 268 8.81 39.25 22.04
C ALA A 268 8.93 40.53 22.91
N PRO A 269 7.82 41.12 23.41
CA PRO A 269 7.91 42.30 24.28
C PRO A 269 8.34 41.85 25.68
N THR A 270 9.44 42.41 26.17
CA THR A 270 9.85 42.31 27.57
C THR A 270 8.94 43.18 28.45
N THR A 271 7.93 42.57 29.05
CA THR A 271 7.22 43.17 30.19
C THR A 271 7.47 42.33 31.45
N GLY A 272 8.54 42.68 32.17
CA GLY A 272 8.73 42.36 33.59
C GLY A 272 9.11 40.92 33.95
N GLY A 273 10.40 40.68 34.18
CA GLY A 273 10.91 39.66 35.09
C GLY A 273 10.93 38.20 34.58
N VAL A 274 12.16 37.71 34.35
CA VAL A 274 12.54 36.33 33.98
C VAL A 274 12.10 35.91 32.56
N PRO A 275 13.04 35.75 31.61
CA PRO A 275 12.70 35.24 30.28
C PRO A 275 12.39 33.75 30.39
N VAL A 276 11.10 33.41 30.46
CA VAL A 276 10.63 32.07 30.10
C VAL A 276 10.41 32.10 28.59
N VAL A 277 11.39 31.60 27.84
CA VAL A 277 11.23 31.28 26.42
C VAL A 277 10.15 30.20 26.33
N ARG A 278 8.89 30.60 26.16
CA ARG A 278 7.83 29.70 25.71
C ARG A 278 7.87 29.69 24.18
N SER A 279 8.61 28.73 23.64
CA SER A 279 8.57 28.35 22.23
C SER A 279 7.13 28.34 21.72
N ARG A 280 6.83 29.22 20.77
CA ARG A 280 5.55 29.22 20.07
C ARG A 280 5.67 29.26 18.55
N SER A 281 6.85 28.95 18.02
CA SER A 281 7.03 28.69 16.59
C SER A 281 7.33 27.21 16.35
N ALA A 282 6.34 26.37 16.67
CA ALA A 282 6.14 25.11 15.97
C ALA A 282 5.17 25.41 14.82
N LEU A 283 5.66 26.06 13.77
CA LEU A 283 4.98 25.99 12.48
C LEU A 283 5.14 24.55 12.00
N PRO A 284 4.04 23.83 11.68
CA PRO A 284 4.13 22.46 11.24
C PRO A 284 4.84 22.44 9.89
N ARG A 285 6.07 21.92 9.85
CA ARG A 285 6.57 21.30 8.62
C ARG A 285 5.52 20.26 8.22
N PRO A 286 5.06 20.22 6.96
CA PRO A 286 4.30 19.08 6.48
C PRO A 286 5.20 17.84 6.60
N GLY A 287 5.05 17.07 7.68
CA GLY A 287 5.78 15.83 7.91
C GLY A 287 6.65 15.71 9.16
N VAL A 288 6.67 16.66 10.09
CA VAL A 288 7.37 16.46 11.39
C VAL A 288 6.46 16.90 12.53
N THR A 289 5.92 15.93 13.25
CA THR A 289 5.15 16.12 14.48
C THR A 289 6.10 16.07 15.66
N GLU A 290 6.41 17.24 16.24
CA GLU A 290 7.00 17.30 17.58
C GLU A 290 5.94 16.86 18.61
N ASP A 291 6.37 16.11 19.61
CA ASP A 291 5.58 15.37 20.61
C ASP A 291 4.89 14.07 20.14
N GLY A 292 5.70 13.14 19.66
CA GLY A 292 5.35 11.72 19.60
C GLY A 292 6.43 10.94 18.88
N ASP A 293 7.33 10.32 19.63
CA ASP A 293 8.27 9.26 19.20
C ASP A 293 8.39 9.11 17.67
N ASP A 294 9.12 10.02 16.99
CA ASP A 294 9.40 9.95 15.54
C ASP A 294 10.19 8.67 15.17
N HIS A 295 10.50 7.84 16.16
CA HIS A 295 11.00 6.47 16.02
C HIS A 295 9.90 5.42 15.84
N GLU A 296 8.61 5.76 15.81
CA GLU A 296 7.54 4.76 15.64
C GLU A 296 7.48 4.23 14.19
N ALA A 297 7.95 5.01 13.20
CA ALA A 297 8.07 4.55 11.81
C ALA A 297 9.25 3.56 11.61
N ILE A 298 10.26 3.65 12.47
CA ILE A 298 11.42 2.77 12.52
C ILE A 298 11.39 2.11 13.91
N GLY A 299 10.40 1.24 14.16
CA GLY A 299 10.24 0.59 15.47
C GLY A 299 11.56 0.06 16.03
N THR A 300 11.62 -0.20 17.35
CA THR A 300 12.88 -0.58 18.01
C THR A 300 13.63 -1.67 17.23
N GLY A 301 14.95 -1.55 17.06
CA GLY A 301 15.73 -2.51 16.25
C GLY A 301 15.51 -3.97 16.66
N THR A 302 15.18 -4.21 17.93
CA THR A 302 14.78 -5.52 18.45
C THR A 302 13.43 -6.00 17.92
N SER A 303 12.42 -5.14 17.82
CA SER A 303 11.12 -5.48 17.24
C SER A 303 11.21 -5.79 15.75
N ALA A 304 12.01 -5.01 15.00
CA ALA A 304 12.28 -5.24 13.59
C ALA A 304 13.02 -6.58 13.37
N ALA A 305 14.04 -6.85 14.17
CA ALA A 305 14.78 -8.11 14.16
C ALA A 305 13.88 -9.33 14.44
N LEU A 306 13.05 -9.26 15.49
CA LEU A 306 12.16 -10.35 15.86
C LEU A 306 11.10 -10.59 14.78
N SER A 307 10.56 -9.51 14.20
CA SER A 307 9.62 -9.58 13.08
C SER A 307 10.26 -10.27 11.87
N SER A 308 11.43 -9.82 11.43
CA SER A 308 12.16 -10.42 10.30
C SER A 308 12.52 -11.89 10.55
N PHE A 309 12.97 -12.24 11.76
CA PHE A 309 13.19 -13.63 12.18
C PHE A 309 11.92 -14.47 12.01
N CYS A 310 10.79 -14.02 12.56
CA CYS A 310 9.52 -14.75 12.53
C CYS A 310 8.99 -14.91 11.11
N PHE A 311 9.04 -13.86 10.29
CA PHE A 311 8.59 -13.93 8.90
C PHE A 311 9.45 -14.90 8.09
N PHE A 312 10.78 -14.84 8.22
CA PHE A 312 11.66 -15.82 7.59
C PHE A 312 11.35 -17.25 8.05
N ALA A 313 11.29 -17.49 9.36
CA ALA A 313 11.03 -18.81 9.92
C ALA A 313 9.68 -19.38 9.46
N SER A 314 8.64 -18.53 9.37
CA SER A 314 7.32 -18.93 8.88
C SER A 314 7.32 -19.39 7.43
N GLY A 315 8.19 -18.82 6.59
CA GLY A 315 8.38 -19.27 5.22
C GLY A 315 9.22 -20.55 5.15
N ALA A 316 10.33 -20.56 5.88
CA ALA A 316 11.30 -21.65 5.86
C ALA A 316 10.79 -22.95 6.48
N VAL A 317 9.79 -22.91 7.38
CA VAL A 317 9.22 -24.14 7.97
C VAL A 317 8.40 -24.94 6.95
N ILE A 318 7.77 -24.28 5.99
CA ILE A 318 6.85 -24.89 5.02
C ILE A 318 7.49 -26.04 4.23
N PRO A 319 8.67 -25.87 3.59
CA PRO A 319 9.31 -26.98 2.87
C PRO A 319 9.82 -28.11 3.77
N VAL A 320 9.94 -27.89 5.09
CA VAL A 320 10.36 -28.91 6.07
C VAL A 320 9.20 -29.83 6.46
N LEU A 321 7.95 -29.34 6.43
CA LEU A 321 6.78 -30.06 6.92
C LEU A 321 6.64 -31.49 6.38
N PRO A 322 6.79 -31.77 5.07
CA PRO A 322 6.67 -33.13 4.55
C PRO A 322 7.63 -34.12 5.23
N TYR A 323 8.89 -33.72 5.41
CA TYR A 323 9.93 -34.54 6.03
C TYR A 323 9.69 -34.73 7.54
N LEU A 324 9.18 -33.69 8.21
CA LEU A 324 8.79 -33.74 9.61
C LEU A 324 7.66 -34.77 9.85
N PHE A 325 6.71 -34.87 8.92
CA PHE A 325 5.61 -35.84 8.96
C PHE A 325 5.97 -37.23 8.42
N GLY A 326 7.26 -37.50 8.17
CA GLY A 326 7.73 -38.83 7.79
C GLY A 326 7.71 -39.13 6.31
N LEU A 327 7.45 -38.16 5.43
CA LEU A 327 7.62 -38.36 4.00
C LEU A 327 9.10 -38.33 3.63
N GLU A 328 9.44 -39.07 2.58
CA GLU A 328 10.79 -39.14 2.01
C GLU A 328 10.73 -39.26 0.49
N GLY A 329 11.88 -39.06 -0.17
CA GLY A 329 12.02 -39.16 -1.62
C GLY A 329 11.12 -38.21 -2.41
N TRP A 330 10.72 -38.65 -3.60
CA TRP A 330 9.90 -37.87 -4.54
C TRP A 330 8.57 -37.35 -3.96
N PRO A 331 7.80 -38.12 -3.16
CA PRO A 331 6.60 -37.60 -2.51
C PRO A 331 6.87 -36.41 -1.59
N ALA A 332 7.96 -36.42 -0.81
CA ALA A 332 8.31 -35.31 0.08
C ALA A 332 8.70 -34.06 -0.71
N ILE A 333 9.52 -34.22 -1.76
CA ILE A 333 9.90 -33.13 -2.67
C ILE A 333 8.68 -32.53 -3.35
N GLY A 334 7.80 -33.37 -3.89
CA GLY A 334 6.58 -32.94 -4.58
C GLY A 334 5.64 -32.15 -3.67
N LEU A 335 5.41 -32.64 -2.44
CA LEU A 335 4.57 -31.93 -1.48
C LEU A 335 5.23 -30.62 -1.01
N ALA A 336 6.53 -30.61 -0.74
CA ALA A 336 7.26 -29.39 -0.35
C ALA A 336 7.18 -28.32 -1.45
N ALA A 337 7.44 -28.71 -2.70
CA ALA A 337 7.34 -27.82 -3.86
C ALA A 337 5.91 -27.31 -4.07
N ALA A 338 4.89 -28.15 -3.89
CA ALA A 338 3.49 -27.73 -4.00
C ALA A 338 3.10 -26.72 -2.92
N LEU A 339 3.45 -26.98 -1.65
CA LEU A 339 3.16 -26.08 -0.53
C LEU A 339 3.86 -24.72 -0.70
N VAL A 340 5.15 -24.74 -1.03
CA VAL A 340 5.91 -23.52 -1.30
C VAL A 340 5.39 -22.80 -2.54
N GLY A 341 5.08 -23.52 -3.61
CA GLY A 341 4.52 -22.93 -4.83
C GLY A 341 3.20 -22.21 -4.57
N LEU A 342 2.29 -22.81 -3.80
CA LEU A 342 1.05 -22.16 -3.38
C LEU A 342 1.32 -20.93 -2.50
N ALA A 343 2.27 -21.00 -1.58
CA ALA A 343 2.65 -19.87 -0.74
C ALA A 343 3.22 -18.71 -1.58
N LEU A 344 4.14 -18.97 -2.51
CA LEU A 344 4.73 -17.97 -3.41
C LEU A 344 3.69 -17.35 -4.36
N LEU A 345 2.75 -18.14 -4.87
CA LEU A 345 1.64 -17.63 -5.66
C LEU A 345 0.76 -16.69 -4.81
N GLY A 346 0.47 -17.08 -3.57
CA GLY A 346 -0.30 -16.29 -2.62
C GLY A 346 0.37 -14.96 -2.29
N THR A 347 1.61 -14.99 -1.80
CA THR A 347 2.36 -13.77 -1.43
C THR A 347 2.62 -12.88 -2.64
N GLY A 348 2.96 -13.46 -3.81
CA GLY A 348 3.12 -12.70 -5.04
C GLY A 348 1.83 -12.04 -5.54
N ALA A 349 0.67 -12.71 -5.38
CA ALA A 349 -0.63 -12.12 -5.69
C ALA A 349 -0.96 -10.96 -4.73
N VAL A 350 -0.73 -11.14 -3.43
CA VAL A 350 -0.90 -10.10 -2.40
C VAL A 350 -0.06 -8.87 -2.73
N VAL A 351 1.23 -9.05 -3.05
CA VAL A 351 2.12 -7.97 -3.49
C VAL A 351 1.59 -7.30 -4.75
N GLY A 352 1.08 -8.08 -5.71
CA GLY A 352 0.51 -7.54 -6.94
C GLY A 352 -0.70 -6.66 -6.69
N VAL A 353 -1.64 -7.10 -5.84
CA VAL A 353 -2.80 -6.30 -5.43
C VAL A 353 -2.34 -5.00 -4.77
N LEU A 354 -1.48 -5.09 -3.77
CA LEU A 354 -1.03 -3.89 -3.04
C LEU A 354 -0.28 -2.93 -3.94
N SER A 355 0.55 -3.43 -4.86
CA SER A 355 1.33 -2.60 -5.78
C SER A 355 0.51 -2.02 -6.95
N GLY A 356 -0.80 -2.28 -7.02
CA GLY A 356 -1.63 -1.92 -8.18
C GLY A 356 -1.25 -2.65 -9.48
N ALA A 357 -0.45 -3.71 -9.39
CA ALA A 357 0.02 -4.49 -10.53
C ALA A 357 -0.89 -5.70 -10.77
N SER A 358 -0.73 -6.40 -11.90
CA SER A 358 -1.43 -7.67 -12.13
C SER A 358 -1.01 -8.73 -11.08
N PRO A 359 -1.92 -9.22 -10.22
CA PRO A 359 -1.61 -10.22 -9.20
C PRO A 359 -1.04 -11.50 -9.80
N LEU A 360 -1.63 -11.97 -10.91
CA LEU A 360 -1.17 -13.17 -11.60
C LEU A 360 0.26 -13.03 -12.12
N ARG A 361 0.60 -11.88 -12.74
CA ARG A 361 1.97 -11.67 -13.25
C ARG A 361 3.00 -11.65 -12.12
N ARG A 362 2.66 -11.03 -10.98
CA ARG A 362 3.55 -10.96 -9.80
C ARG A 362 3.69 -12.33 -9.13
N ALA A 363 2.60 -13.09 -9.01
CA ALA A 363 2.59 -14.45 -8.52
C ALA A 363 3.46 -15.38 -9.39
N LEU A 364 3.27 -15.38 -10.70
CA LEU A 364 4.05 -16.22 -11.63
C LEU A 364 5.54 -15.85 -11.64
N ARG A 365 5.87 -14.56 -11.58
CA ARG A 365 7.26 -14.11 -11.46
C ARG A 365 7.92 -14.69 -10.20
N GLN A 366 7.21 -14.62 -9.08
CA GLN A 366 7.76 -15.08 -7.81
C GLN A 366 7.90 -16.60 -7.76
N LEU A 367 6.93 -17.33 -8.31
CA LEU A 367 7.03 -18.78 -8.50
C LEU A 367 8.24 -19.14 -9.39
N GLY A 368 8.42 -18.42 -10.50
CA GLY A 368 9.53 -18.63 -11.42
C GLY A 368 10.91 -18.39 -10.78
N ILE A 369 11.05 -17.31 -10.00
CA ILE A 369 12.30 -17.04 -9.25
C ILE A 369 12.55 -18.15 -8.22
N GLY A 370 11.52 -18.52 -7.44
CA GLY A 370 11.65 -19.53 -6.39
C GLY A 370 12.01 -20.91 -6.92
N PHE A 371 11.31 -21.37 -7.95
CA PHE A 371 11.60 -22.66 -8.58
C PHE A 371 12.85 -22.64 -9.45
N GLY A 372 13.24 -21.48 -9.98
CA GLY A 372 14.54 -21.29 -10.62
C GLY A 372 15.69 -21.57 -9.63
N ALA A 373 15.64 -20.98 -8.43
CA ALA A 373 16.63 -21.24 -7.38
C ALA A 373 16.66 -22.72 -6.96
N ALA A 374 15.48 -23.33 -6.76
CA ALA A 374 15.38 -24.74 -6.41
C ALA A 374 15.89 -25.68 -7.51
N ALA A 375 15.69 -25.34 -8.78
CA ALA A 375 16.22 -26.11 -9.90
C ALA A 375 17.75 -26.07 -9.95
N VAL A 376 18.35 -24.89 -9.70
CA VAL A 376 19.81 -24.75 -9.62
C VAL A 376 20.40 -25.60 -8.49
N THR A 377 19.81 -25.55 -7.30
CA THR A 377 20.30 -26.36 -6.17
C THR A 377 20.04 -27.85 -6.34
N TYR A 378 18.94 -28.24 -7.00
CA TYR A 378 18.68 -29.63 -7.40
C TYR A 378 19.80 -30.17 -8.30
N LEU A 379 20.18 -29.42 -9.34
CA LEU A 379 21.26 -29.79 -10.25
C LEU A 379 22.61 -29.91 -9.51
N LEU A 380 22.88 -28.98 -8.59
CA LEU A 380 24.07 -29.07 -7.73
C LEU A 380 24.05 -30.34 -6.86
N GLY A 381 22.91 -30.67 -6.27
CA GLY A 381 22.73 -31.89 -5.50
C GLY A 381 23.00 -33.16 -6.31
N LEU A 382 22.46 -33.23 -7.54
CA LEU A 382 22.75 -34.34 -8.47
C LEU A 382 24.24 -34.45 -8.78
N LEU A 383 24.92 -33.34 -9.06
CA LEU A 383 26.36 -33.32 -9.34
C LEU A 383 27.16 -33.90 -8.16
N PHE A 384 26.87 -33.45 -6.94
CA PHE A 384 27.58 -33.96 -5.76
C PHE A 384 27.25 -35.43 -5.47
N GLY A 385 25.98 -35.84 -5.60
CA GLY A 385 25.57 -37.23 -5.43
C GLY A 385 26.26 -38.20 -6.40
N THR A 386 26.57 -37.75 -7.62
CA THR A 386 27.34 -38.56 -8.59
C THR A 386 28.85 -38.61 -8.33
N SER A 387 29.40 -37.67 -7.54
CA SER A 387 30.84 -37.55 -7.30
C SER A 387 31.32 -38.25 -6.03
N THR A 388 30.42 -38.51 -5.08
CA THR A 388 30.72 -39.15 -3.79
C THR A 388 30.19 -40.59 -3.68
N GLY A 389 29.54 -41.10 -4.73
CA GLY A 389 28.93 -42.43 -4.80
C GLY A 389 29.85 -43.51 -5.36
#